data_AF-A0A3D8ILI2-F1
#
_entry.id   AF-A0A3D8ILI2-F1
#
_cell.length_a   1.000
_cell.length_b   1.000
_cell.length_c   1.000
_cell.angle_alpha   90.00
_cell.angle_beta   90.00
_cell.angle_gamma   90.00
#
_symmetry.space_group_name_H-M   'P 1'
#
loop_
_entity.id
_entity.type
_entity.pdbx_description
1 polymer ?
#
loop_
_entity_poly.entity_id
_entity_poly.type
_entity_poly.pdbx_seq_one_letter_code
_entity_poly.pdbx_strand_id
1 'polypeptide(L)'
;MKMNFKHLLLAFGISASVAVGLQAEESGLLPLEEARLRVFDTLYQNDLKTLVQKRNFLKKNFKTTNEYDIYTFPNQKLESAYKAYADANLNNGIGTNILHKDLPKTNKAFKVDSTKENPLGYVLMYIWNGNSKLTITATRLDGENLCAKEVLEFEQKANATTLKSSFEQY
;
A
#
# COMPACT_ATOMS: atom_id res chain seq x y z
N MET A 1 -41.64 -4.50 56.83
CA MET A 1 -41.41 -3.04 56.92
C MET A 1 -41.87 -2.41 55.60
N LYS A 2 -42.89 -1.55 55.64
CA LYS A 2 -43.39 -0.76 54.49
C LYS A 2 -42.44 0.42 54.24
N MET A 3 -42.10 0.73 52.99
CA MET A 3 -42.38 2.04 52.36
C MET A 3 -41.94 2.10 50.88
N ASN A 4 -42.91 2.48 50.03
CA ASN A 4 -42.77 3.03 48.69
C ASN A 4 -42.04 4.38 48.69
N PHE A 5 -41.39 4.75 47.57
CA PHE A 5 -41.51 6.11 47.02
C PHE A 5 -41.13 6.19 45.51
N LYS A 6 -42.18 6.35 44.69
CA LYS A 6 -42.41 7.19 43.51
C LYS A 6 -41.30 7.49 42.46
N HIS A 7 -41.69 7.17 41.22
CA HIS A 7 -41.48 7.84 39.92
C HIS A 7 -40.39 8.91 39.73
N LEU A 8 -39.60 8.72 38.67
CA LEU A 8 -39.27 9.79 37.73
C LEU A 8 -39.36 9.26 36.30
N LEU A 9 -40.43 9.67 35.61
CA LEU A 9 -40.56 9.63 34.15
C LEU A 9 -39.82 10.85 33.60
N LEU A 10 -38.88 10.62 32.69
CA LEU A 10 -38.38 11.65 31.78
C LEU A 10 -38.26 11.00 30.39
N ALA A 11 -39.32 11.16 29.61
CA ALA A 11 -39.28 11.01 28.18
C ALA A 11 -38.55 12.22 27.60
N PHE A 12 -37.58 12.03 26.71
CA PHE A 12 -37.24 12.96 25.63
C PHE A 12 -36.23 12.32 24.69
N GLY A 13 -36.46 12.47 23.38
CA GLY A 13 -35.40 12.38 22.38
C GLY A 13 -35.39 11.11 21.52
N ILE A 14 -36.39 10.96 20.66
CA ILE A 14 -36.17 10.35 19.35
C ILE A 14 -35.16 11.25 18.63
N SER A 15 -33.87 10.93 18.73
CA SER A 15 -32.90 11.38 17.73
C SER A 15 -32.79 10.24 16.72
N ALA A 16 -33.49 10.41 15.60
CA ALA A 16 -33.22 9.68 14.39
C ALA A 16 -31.74 9.88 14.06
N SER A 17 -30.91 8.89 14.44
CA SER A 17 -29.57 8.78 13.93
C SER A 17 -29.74 8.58 12.44
N VAL A 18 -29.50 9.66 11.68
CA VAL A 18 -29.24 9.60 10.26
C VAL A 18 -28.09 8.61 10.13
N ALA A 19 -28.42 7.37 9.83
CA ALA A 19 -27.48 6.44 9.24
C ALA A 19 -27.12 7.09 7.92
N VAL A 20 -26.06 7.91 7.94
CA VAL A 20 -25.33 8.22 6.72
C VAL A 20 -24.78 6.88 6.30
N GLY A 21 -25.56 6.19 5.48
CA GLY A 21 -25.08 5.10 4.68
C GLY A 21 -23.97 5.69 3.83
N LEU A 22 -22.74 5.57 4.31
CA LEU A 22 -21.62 5.31 3.43
C LEU A 22 -21.97 3.97 2.78
N GLN A 23 -22.79 4.04 1.71
CA GLN A 23 -22.75 3.03 0.67
C GLN A 23 -21.30 3.09 0.18
N ALA A 24 -20.47 2.19 0.70
CA ALA A 24 -19.34 1.73 -0.06
C ALA A 24 -19.94 1.24 -1.38
N GLU A 25 -19.76 2.02 -2.45
CA GLU A 25 -19.99 1.49 -3.79
C GLU A 25 -19.12 0.24 -3.87
N GLU A 26 -19.77 -0.92 -3.89
CA GLU A 26 -19.09 -2.19 -4.11
C GLU A 26 -18.30 -2.02 -5.42
N SER A 27 -16.98 -2.04 -5.34
CA SER A 27 -16.09 -1.58 -6.43
C SER A 27 -16.26 -2.40 -7.72
N GLY A 28 -17.02 -3.50 -7.66
CA GLY A 28 -17.26 -4.46 -8.72
C GLY A 28 -16.01 -5.24 -9.12
N LEU A 29 -14.84 -4.91 -8.53
CA LEU A 29 -13.55 -5.56 -8.74
C LEU A 29 -13.40 -6.73 -7.78
N LEU A 30 -12.68 -7.76 -8.22
CA LEU A 30 -12.25 -8.81 -7.31
C LEU A 30 -11.24 -8.23 -6.31
N PRO A 31 -11.15 -8.75 -5.07
CA PRO A 31 -10.25 -8.21 -4.04
C PRO A 31 -8.79 -8.09 -4.49
N LEU A 32 -8.32 -9.04 -5.30
CA LEU A 32 -6.96 -9.01 -5.85
C LEU A 32 -6.80 -7.94 -6.95
N GLU A 33 -7.82 -7.71 -7.78
CA GLU A 33 -7.82 -6.62 -8.75
C GLU A 33 -7.77 -5.27 -8.04
N GLU A 34 -8.57 -5.10 -6.99
CA GLU A 34 -8.58 -3.90 -6.15
C GLU A 34 -7.22 -3.67 -5.49
N ALA A 35 -6.64 -4.71 -4.87
CA ALA A 35 -5.33 -4.60 -4.24
C ALA A 35 -4.23 -4.12 -5.21
N ARG A 36 -4.23 -4.63 -6.44
CA ARG A 36 -3.27 -4.25 -7.48
C ARG A 36 -3.56 -2.87 -8.06
N LEU A 37 -4.84 -2.52 -8.20
CA LEU A 37 -5.25 -1.22 -8.72
C LEU A 37 -4.85 -0.08 -7.77
N ARG A 38 -4.85 -0.31 -6.45
CA ARG A 38 -4.44 0.69 -5.44
C ARG A 38 -3.05 1.28 -5.68
N VAL A 39 -2.13 0.51 -6.26
CA VAL A 39 -0.78 0.98 -6.64
C VAL A 39 -0.82 2.09 -7.69
N PHE A 40 -1.91 2.19 -8.46
CA PHE A 40 -2.10 3.17 -9.53
C PHE A 40 -2.99 4.35 -9.12
N ASP A 41 -3.77 4.25 -8.04
CA ASP A 41 -4.84 5.19 -7.71
C ASP A 41 -4.34 6.64 -7.56
N THR A 42 -3.22 6.84 -6.88
CA THR A 42 -2.65 8.18 -6.66
C THR A 42 -2.28 8.91 -7.96
N LEU A 43 -2.06 8.17 -9.04
CA LEU A 43 -1.61 8.70 -10.33
C LEU A 43 -2.73 8.77 -11.38
N TYR A 44 -3.70 7.86 -11.33
CA TYR A 44 -4.68 7.69 -12.42
C TYR A 44 -6.15 7.66 -11.97
N GLN A 45 -6.47 7.89 -10.69
CA GLN A 45 -7.85 7.86 -10.20
C GLN A 45 -8.83 8.71 -11.03
N ASN A 46 -8.38 9.85 -11.55
CA ASN A 46 -9.20 10.76 -12.35
C ASN A 46 -9.53 10.21 -13.75
N ASP A 47 -8.70 9.31 -14.27
CA ASP A 47 -8.84 8.70 -15.59
C ASP A 47 -9.62 7.38 -15.54
N LEU A 48 -9.67 6.72 -14.37
CA LEU A 48 -10.22 5.38 -14.18
C LEU A 48 -11.56 5.40 -13.44
N LYS A 49 -12.58 6.02 -14.05
CA LYS A 49 -13.89 6.27 -13.43
C LYS A 49 -14.80 5.04 -13.43
N THR A 50 -14.75 4.24 -14.49
CA THR A 50 -15.64 3.08 -14.65
C THR A 50 -14.91 1.76 -14.38
N LEU A 51 -15.67 0.74 -13.98
CA LEU A 51 -15.15 -0.63 -13.79
C LEU A 51 -14.43 -1.16 -15.04
N VAL A 52 -14.97 -0.89 -16.22
CA VAL A 52 -14.39 -1.31 -17.51
C VAL A 52 -13.04 -0.63 -17.75
N GLN A 53 -12.94 0.67 -17.47
CA GLN A 53 -11.66 1.39 -17.56
C GLN A 53 -10.63 0.82 -16.58
N LYS A 54 -11.01 0.60 -15.32
CA LYS A 54 -10.14 0.03 -14.28
C LYS A 54 -9.58 -1.34 -14.70
N ARG A 55 -10.44 -2.26 -15.15
CA ARG A 55 -10.02 -3.60 -15.60
C ARG A 55 -9.15 -3.56 -16.85
N ASN A 56 -9.52 -2.76 -17.85
CA ASN A 56 -8.73 -2.62 -19.08
C ASN A 56 -7.35 -2.02 -18.79
N PHE A 57 -7.29 -1.04 -17.89
CA PHE A 57 -6.04 -0.46 -17.44
C PHE A 57 -5.17 -1.50 -16.74
N LEU A 58 -5.73 -2.24 -15.77
CA LEU A 58 -5.00 -3.27 -15.04
C LEU A 58 -4.48 -4.36 -16.00
N LYS A 59 -5.31 -4.85 -16.94
CA LYS A 59 -4.90 -5.83 -17.95
C LYS A 59 -3.73 -5.36 -18.81
N LYS A 60 -3.64 -4.07 -19.10
CA LYS A 60 -2.58 -3.49 -19.93
C LYS A 60 -1.29 -3.22 -19.14
N ASN A 61 -1.43 -2.81 -17.88
CA ASN A 61 -0.35 -2.21 -17.11
C ASN A 61 0.14 -3.08 -15.93
N PHE A 62 -0.51 -4.21 -15.68
CA PHE A 62 -0.11 -5.15 -14.65
C PHE A 62 0.00 -6.57 -15.21
N LYS A 63 1.03 -7.30 -14.80
CA LYS A 63 1.17 -8.74 -15.05
C LYS A 63 1.88 -9.41 -13.89
N THR A 64 1.51 -10.66 -13.61
CA THR A 64 2.21 -11.53 -12.66
C THR A 64 2.97 -12.60 -13.43
N THR A 65 4.18 -12.91 -13.01
CA THR A 65 4.96 -14.08 -13.43
C THR A 65 5.16 -15.01 -12.23
N ASN A 66 5.89 -16.12 -12.41
CA ASN A 66 6.23 -17.00 -11.30
C ASN A 66 7.13 -16.32 -10.24
N GLU A 67 7.84 -15.26 -10.63
CA GLU A 67 8.86 -14.60 -9.78
C GLU A 67 8.48 -13.17 -9.39
N TYR A 68 7.70 -12.47 -10.23
CA TYR A 68 7.45 -11.04 -10.06
C TYR A 68 6.00 -10.64 -10.34
N ASP A 69 5.53 -9.70 -9.55
CA ASP A 69 4.48 -8.77 -9.99
C ASP A 69 5.13 -7.60 -10.73
N ILE A 70 4.58 -7.25 -11.90
CA ILE A 70 5.16 -6.23 -12.77
C ILE A 70 4.12 -5.15 -13.03
N TYR A 71 4.42 -3.95 -12.55
CA TYR A 71 3.61 -2.74 -12.70
C TYR A 71 4.24 -1.84 -13.76
N THR A 72 3.45 -1.32 -14.69
CA THR A 72 3.88 -0.37 -15.71
C THR A 72 3.11 0.93 -15.54
N PHE A 73 3.83 2.01 -15.25
CA PHE A 73 3.29 3.34 -15.03
C PHE A 73 3.48 4.18 -16.29
N PRO A 74 2.48 4.25 -17.20
CA PRO A 74 2.59 5.02 -18.43
C PRO A 74 2.76 6.52 -18.16
N ASN A 75 3.72 7.15 -18.85
CA ASN A 75 4.01 8.58 -18.77
C ASN A 75 4.39 9.08 -17.36
N GLN A 76 4.90 8.20 -16.50
CA GLN A 76 5.34 8.55 -15.14
C GLN A 76 6.84 8.41 -14.99
N LYS A 77 7.40 9.30 -14.16
CA LYS A 77 8.78 9.22 -13.71
C LYS A 77 8.93 8.19 -12.59
N LEU A 78 10.16 7.76 -12.37
CA LEU A 78 10.52 6.77 -11.35
C LEU A 78 10.08 7.22 -9.96
N GLU A 79 10.29 8.49 -9.62
CA GLU A 79 9.93 9.02 -8.31
C GLU A 79 8.42 8.96 -8.06
N SER A 80 7.61 9.24 -9.08
CA SER A 80 6.15 9.16 -9.00
C SER A 80 5.67 7.72 -8.86
N ALA A 81 6.27 6.79 -9.62
CA ALA A 81 5.98 5.36 -9.52
C ALA A 81 6.36 4.79 -8.14
N TYR A 82 7.53 5.16 -7.63
CA TYR A 82 7.97 4.82 -6.27
C TYR A 82 6.98 5.31 -5.23
N LYS A 83 6.61 6.59 -5.29
CA LYS A 83 5.68 7.19 -4.34
C LYS A 83 4.32 6.50 -4.37
N ALA A 84 3.80 6.22 -5.56
CA ALA A 84 2.51 5.55 -5.72
C ALA A 84 2.53 4.14 -5.10
N TYR A 85 3.59 3.36 -5.37
CA TYR A 85 3.76 2.05 -4.76
C TYR A 85 3.94 2.11 -3.25
N ALA A 86 4.73 3.06 -2.75
CA ALA A 86 4.97 3.24 -1.34
C ALA A 86 3.68 3.61 -0.60
N ASP A 87 2.93 4.58 -1.12
CA ASP A 87 1.67 5.06 -0.54
C ASP A 87 0.60 3.96 -0.53
N ALA A 88 0.49 3.17 -1.61
CA ALA A 88 -0.48 2.08 -1.71
C ALA A 88 -0.24 0.94 -0.70
N ASN A 89 1.01 0.77 -0.25
CA ASN A 89 1.41 -0.30 0.66
C ASN A 89 1.60 0.16 2.11
N LEU A 90 1.28 1.42 2.46
CA LEU A 90 1.49 1.98 3.81
C LEU A 90 0.89 1.12 4.93
N ASN A 91 -0.23 0.44 4.68
CA ASN A 91 -1.00 -0.31 5.69
C ASN A 91 -1.46 -1.70 5.19
N ASN A 92 -0.59 -2.49 4.55
CA ASN A 92 -0.99 -3.77 3.93
C ASN A 92 -1.20 -4.96 4.91
N GLY A 93 -1.35 -4.71 6.22
CA GLY A 93 -1.66 -5.74 7.22
C GLY A 93 -0.48 -6.59 7.68
N ILE A 94 0.69 -6.47 7.04
CA ILE A 94 1.97 -7.13 7.42
C ILE A 94 2.89 -6.13 8.16
N GLY A 95 2.32 -5.05 8.70
CA GLY A 95 3.02 -3.93 9.33
C GLY A 95 3.09 -2.69 8.44
N THR A 96 3.66 -1.61 8.96
CA THR A 96 3.90 -0.38 8.18
C THR A 96 4.81 -0.69 6.99
N ASN A 97 4.55 -0.03 5.86
CA ASN A 97 5.50 -0.02 4.76
C ASN A 97 6.85 0.45 5.28
N ILE A 98 7.89 -0.39 5.11
CA ILE A 98 9.25 -0.06 5.57
C ILE A 98 9.93 0.93 4.63
N LEU A 99 9.38 1.18 3.44
CA LEU A 99 9.86 2.22 2.53
C LEU A 99 9.73 3.62 3.14
N HIS A 100 10.74 4.45 2.93
CA HIS A 100 10.69 5.86 3.34
C HIS A 100 9.70 6.66 2.49
N LYS A 101 9.00 7.63 3.11
CA LYS A 101 8.11 8.55 2.38
C LYS A 101 8.84 9.31 1.26
N ASP A 102 10.10 9.66 1.49
CA ASP A 102 10.96 10.34 0.51
C ASP A 102 12.00 9.37 -0.07
N LEU A 103 12.10 9.37 -1.39
CA LEU A 103 13.08 8.55 -2.11
C LEU A 103 14.48 9.17 -1.99
N PRO A 104 15.49 8.45 -1.46
CA PRO A 104 16.87 8.95 -1.43
C PRO A 104 17.41 9.18 -2.85
N LYS A 105 18.11 10.29 -3.08
CA LYS A 105 18.71 10.65 -4.38
C LYS A 105 20.01 9.89 -4.71
N THR A 106 20.53 9.12 -3.76
CA THR A 106 21.79 8.38 -3.87
C THR A 106 21.64 7.01 -3.22
N ASN A 107 22.62 6.14 -3.42
CA ASN A 107 22.67 4.86 -2.73
C ASN A 107 22.62 5.09 -1.22
N LYS A 108 21.76 4.33 -0.53
CA LYS A 108 21.56 4.49 0.90
C LYS A 108 21.06 3.20 1.53
N ALA A 109 21.54 2.91 2.73
CA ALA A 109 21.05 1.81 3.53
C ALA A 109 20.55 2.33 4.88
N PHE A 110 19.51 1.69 5.40
CA PHE A 110 18.90 1.97 6.69
C PHE A 110 18.75 0.64 7.42
N LYS A 111 18.96 0.69 8.73
CA LYS A 111 18.76 -0.44 9.62
C LYS A 111 18.01 0.06 10.84
N VAL A 112 16.97 -0.67 11.22
CA VAL A 112 16.29 -0.51 12.51
C VAL A 112 16.27 -1.87 13.16
N ASP A 113 16.85 -1.94 14.35
CA ASP A 113 16.86 -3.16 15.14
C ASP A 113 15.51 -3.36 15.83
N SER A 114 15.11 -4.62 15.99
CA SER A 114 13.96 -4.99 16.81
C SER A 114 14.20 -4.58 18.26
N THR A 115 13.18 -4.05 18.92
CA THR A 115 13.18 -3.74 20.35
C THR A 115 12.09 -4.53 21.07
N LYS A 116 12.09 -4.52 22.41
CA LYS A 116 11.01 -5.13 23.18
C LYS A 116 9.63 -4.51 22.90
N GLU A 117 9.61 -3.24 22.51
CA GLU A 117 8.40 -2.46 22.25
C GLU A 117 8.00 -2.50 20.76
N ASN A 118 8.97 -2.75 19.87
CA ASN A 118 8.75 -2.97 18.45
C ASN A 118 9.51 -4.23 18.01
N PRO A 119 8.87 -5.41 18.05
CA PRO A 119 9.56 -6.68 17.85
C PRO A 119 10.09 -6.86 16.42
N LEU A 120 9.64 -6.04 15.47
CA LEU A 120 10.07 -6.15 14.08
C LEU A 120 11.15 -5.11 13.75
N GLY A 121 12.34 -5.60 13.46
CA GLY A 121 13.42 -4.83 12.84
C GLY A 121 13.31 -4.83 11.32
N TYR A 122 14.11 -3.99 10.66
CA TYR A 122 14.25 -4.03 9.21
C TYR A 122 15.63 -3.58 8.72
N VAL A 123 15.97 -4.05 7.54
CA VAL A 123 17.08 -3.53 6.71
C VAL A 123 16.49 -3.08 5.40
N LEU A 124 16.83 -1.86 4.98
CA LEU A 124 16.34 -1.27 3.74
C LEU A 124 17.53 -0.70 2.96
N MET A 125 17.67 -1.10 1.71
CA MET A 125 18.76 -0.67 0.85
C MET A 125 18.23 -0.13 -0.47
N TYR A 126 18.70 1.05 -0.87
CA TYR A 126 18.44 1.71 -2.13
C TYR A 126 19.72 1.74 -2.95
N ILE A 127 19.71 1.13 -4.14
CA ILE A 127 20.84 1.10 -5.06
C ILE A 127 20.41 1.67 -6.41
N TRP A 128 20.97 2.83 -6.73
CA TRP A 128 20.81 3.49 -8.02
C TRP A 128 21.85 2.99 -9.02
N ASN A 129 21.39 2.76 -10.26
CA ASN A 129 22.25 2.56 -11.42
C ASN A 129 21.94 3.67 -12.44
N GLY A 130 22.70 4.76 -12.33
CA GLY A 130 22.38 6.01 -13.00
C GLY A 130 21.05 6.61 -12.52
N ASN A 131 20.44 7.46 -13.34
CA ASN A 131 19.23 8.20 -12.98
C ASN A 131 17.92 7.50 -13.41
N SER A 132 18.01 6.33 -14.03
CA SER A 132 16.85 5.65 -14.63
C SER A 132 16.60 4.25 -14.06
N LYS A 133 17.44 3.77 -13.14
CA LYS A 133 17.28 2.45 -12.54
C LYS A 133 17.51 2.52 -11.03
N LEU A 134 16.62 1.88 -10.29
CA LEU A 134 16.67 1.77 -8.84
C LEU A 134 16.29 0.36 -8.42
N THR A 135 17.12 -0.26 -7.61
CA THR A 135 16.79 -1.49 -6.89
C THR A 135 16.64 -1.17 -5.42
N ILE A 136 15.54 -1.60 -4.83
CA ILE A 136 15.28 -1.50 -3.40
C ILE A 136 15.19 -2.91 -2.83
N THR A 137 15.92 -3.19 -1.76
CA THR A 137 15.78 -4.42 -1.00
C THR A 137 15.28 -4.07 0.40
N ALA A 138 14.16 -4.66 0.77
CA ALA A 138 13.41 -4.37 1.96
C ALA A 138 13.25 -5.68 2.75
N THR A 139 13.99 -5.82 3.85
CA THR A 139 14.06 -7.04 4.66
C THR A 139 13.47 -6.76 6.04
N ARG A 140 12.54 -7.61 6.47
CA ARG A 140 11.94 -7.59 7.82
C ARG A 140 12.57 -8.67 8.70
N LEU A 141 12.85 -8.31 9.94
CA LEU A 141 13.54 -9.15 10.92
C LEU A 141 12.71 -9.27 12.20
N ASP A 142 12.72 -10.45 12.82
CA ASP A 142 12.29 -10.68 14.21
C ASP A 142 13.50 -11.15 15.01
N GLY A 143 14.09 -10.22 15.78
CA GLY A 143 15.44 -10.41 16.32
C GLY A 143 16.47 -10.58 15.20
N GLU A 144 17.11 -11.76 15.17
CA GLU A 144 18.08 -12.14 14.13
C GLU A 144 17.46 -12.93 12.97
N ASN A 145 16.18 -13.30 13.06
CA ASN A 145 15.51 -14.13 12.06
C ASN A 145 14.98 -13.28 10.91
N LEU A 146 15.19 -13.75 9.68
CA LEU A 146 14.56 -13.19 8.48
C LEU A 146 13.10 -13.64 8.42
N CYS A 147 12.15 -12.70 8.40
CA CYS A 147 10.72 -13.01 8.30
C CYS A 147 10.17 -12.78 6.89
N ALA A 148 10.63 -11.70 6.25
CA ALA A 148 10.18 -11.38 4.91
C ALA A 148 11.24 -10.57 4.16
N LYS A 149 11.24 -10.73 2.85
CA LYS A 149 12.08 -9.97 1.94
C LYS A 149 11.26 -9.53 0.74
N GLU A 150 11.39 -8.26 0.41
CA GLU A 150 10.82 -7.66 -0.78
C GLU A 150 11.93 -7.02 -1.61
N VAL A 151 11.91 -7.27 -2.92
CA VAL A 151 12.81 -6.62 -3.88
C VAL A 151 11.97 -5.86 -4.90
N LEU A 152 12.28 -4.57 -5.03
CA LEU A 152 11.62 -3.66 -5.96
C LEU A 152 12.64 -3.17 -6.98
N GLU A 153 12.41 -3.47 -8.25
CA GLU A 153 13.27 -3.03 -9.36
C GLU A 153 12.52 -2.05 -10.25
N PHE A 154 12.91 -0.78 -10.18
CA PHE A 154 12.40 0.27 -11.04
C PHE A 154 13.31 0.48 -12.25
N GLU A 155 12.71 0.60 -13.44
CA GLU A 155 13.37 1.04 -14.67
C GLU A 155 12.51 2.10 -15.35
N GLN A 156 13.07 3.30 -15.52
CA GLN A 156 12.45 4.40 -16.27
C GLN A 156 12.88 4.37 -17.74
N LYS A 157 11.90 4.45 -18.62
CA LYS A 157 12.02 4.65 -20.07
C LYS A 157 11.32 5.93 -20.48
N ALA A 158 11.48 6.34 -21.74
CA ALA A 158 10.98 7.63 -22.24
C ALA A 158 9.46 7.83 -22.03
N ASN A 159 8.67 6.77 -22.05
CA ASN A 159 7.20 6.82 -22.00
C ASN A 159 6.58 6.04 -20.84
N ALA A 160 7.38 5.46 -19.95
CA ALA A 160 6.87 4.69 -18.81
C ALA A 160 7.97 4.43 -17.78
N THR A 161 7.55 4.17 -16.54
CA THR A 161 8.37 3.49 -15.55
C THR A 161 7.80 2.08 -15.32
N THR A 162 8.66 1.07 -15.26
CA THR A 162 8.27 -0.28 -14.84
C THR A 162 8.81 -0.55 -13.45
N LEU A 163 7.99 -1.17 -12.60
CA LEU A 163 8.38 -1.77 -11.34
C LEU A 163 8.21 -3.29 -11.44
N LYS A 164 9.25 -4.04 -11.11
CA LYS A 164 9.12 -5.46 -10.76
C LYS A 164 9.19 -5.60 -9.25
N SER A 165 8.26 -6.34 -8.67
CA SER A 165 8.14 -6.59 -7.24
C SER A 165 8.21 -8.09 -7.01
N SER A 166 9.17 -8.56 -6.22
CA SER A 166 9.17 -9.92 -5.67
C SER A 166 9.06 -9.85 -4.16
N PHE A 167 8.29 -10.78 -3.59
CA PHE A 167 8.09 -10.88 -2.15
C PHE A 167 8.24 -12.34 -1.71
N GLU A 168 9.03 -12.55 -0.68
CA GLU A 168 9.27 -13.84 -0.06
C GLU A 168 8.98 -13.73 1.45
N GLN A 169 8.28 -14.72 1.99
CA GLN A 169 8.03 -14.87 3.42
C GLN A 169 8.67 -16.18 3.89
N TYR A 170 9.32 -16.13 5.05
CA TYR A 170 10.12 -17.22 5.62
C TYR A 170 9.50 -17.74 6.92
#